data_AF-D3ZV64-F1
#
_entry.id   AF-D3ZV64-F1
#
_cell.length_a   1.000
_cell.length_b   1.000
_cell.length_c   1.000
_cell.angle_alpha   90.00
_cell.angle_beta   90.00
_cell.angle_gamma   90.00
#
_symmetry.space_group_name_H-M   'P 1'
#
loop_
_entity.id
_entity.type
_entity.pdbx_description
1 polymer ?
#
loop_
_entity_poly.entity_id
_entity_poly.type
_entity_poly.pdbx_seq_one_letter_code
_entity_poly.pdbx_strand_id
1 'polypeptide(L)'
;MGRTYIVEETVGQYLSSINLQGKPFVSGLLIGQCSSQKDYVILATRTPPKEEQNDNLKHPKSKLDNLDEEWATEHANQVSRMLPGGLVVLGVFIITTLELADDFQNAMRRLIFSMEKSMSRKRLWNVTEDEVSERVTLHICSSTKKISCRTYDVHDPKSSARPADWKYQSRVSASWLSLDCTIHVNIHIPLSATSVTYTLEKNTKKKNRGNTQAAAHSFDVRVLTQLLLNSDHRSTATVQICSGSVNLRGNVRCRAYIHSNRPKVKDAVQAVKRDILNTVADRCEILFEDLLLNETPEKKNYELPQRVFVPLPGSTVMLCDYKFGDESAEEIRDHFSDMLDHEIQIEDVEIAEEVNTACMPSCVNSEASLTNTNDEQPEQPNKTIGVKIQQNIGVIAALAVAAFAAGISFHYFSD
;
A
#
# COMPACT_ATOMS: atom_id res chain seq x y z
N MET A 1 -13.25 6.98 27.87
CA MET A 1 -12.10 7.90 27.83
C MET A 1 -11.64 7.98 26.38
N GLY A 2 -11.30 9.17 25.88
CA GLY A 2 -10.85 9.34 24.49
C GLY A 2 -9.49 8.69 24.22
N ARG A 3 -9.15 8.48 22.95
CA ARG A 3 -7.81 7.99 22.54
C ARG A 3 -6.73 9.00 22.93
N THR A 4 -5.50 8.53 23.10
CA THR A 4 -4.32 9.38 23.32
C THR A 4 -3.31 9.17 22.21
N TYR A 5 -2.91 10.25 21.56
CA TYR A 5 -1.84 10.30 20.57
C TYR A 5 -0.57 10.82 21.24
N ILE A 6 0.47 10.01 21.20
CA ILE A 6 1.83 10.33 21.64
C ILE A 6 2.61 10.73 20.40
N VAL A 7 3.16 11.94 20.39
CA VAL A 7 3.64 12.59 19.18
C VAL A 7 5.09 12.97 19.35
N GLU A 8 5.94 12.58 18.39
CA GLU A 8 7.35 12.99 18.39
C GLU A 8 7.45 14.52 18.30
N GLU A 9 8.40 15.10 19.02
CA GLU A 9 8.59 16.56 19.06
C GLU A 9 8.90 17.15 17.68
N THR A 10 9.62 16.42 16.83
CA THR A 10 9.94 16.83 15.44
C THR A 10 8.68 17.00 14.60
N VAL A 11 7.64 16.19 14.83
CA VAL A 11 6.32 16.36 14.19
C VAL A 11 5.68 17.67 14.63
N GLY A 12 5.76 18.00 15.92
CA GLY A 12 5.27 19.28 16.45
C GLY A 12 6.01 20.49 15.87
N GLN A 13 7.32 20.39 15.71
CA GLN A 13 8.16 21.41 15.10
C GLN A 13 7.79 21.62 13.62
N TYR A 14 7.65 20.52 12.86
CA TYR A 14 7.21 20.53 11.47
C TYR A 14 5.82 21.17 11.32
N LEU A 15 4.82 20.71 12.08
CA LEU A 15 3.47 21.30 12.03
C LEU A 15 3.46 22.80 12.36
N SER A 16 4.38 23.24 13.22
CA SER A 16 4.52 24.65 13.60
C SER A 16 5.24 25.51 12.54
N SER A 17 6.11 24.91 11.71
CA SER A 17 6.86 25.59 10.66
C SER A 17 6.02 25.80 9.38
N ILE A 18 4.94 25.04 9.20
CA ILE A 18 4.05 25.17 8.04
C ILE A 18 3.45 26.58 7.98
N ASN A 19 3.80 27.31 6.92
CA ASN A 19 3.23 28.59 6.56
C ASN A 19 2.12 28.39 5.52
N LEU A 20 1.01 29.11 5.67
CA LEU A 20 -0.12 29.07 4.74
C LEU A 20 0.19 29.75 3.39
N GLN A 21 1.20 30.62 3.30
CA GLN A 21 1.61 31.29 2.06
C GLN A 21 0.44 31.96 1.30
N GLY A 22 -0.50 32.55 2.04
CA GLY A 22 -1.70 33.19 1.47
C GLY A 22 -2.85 32.24 1.13
N LYS A 23 -2.68 30.92 1.27
CA LYS A 23 -3.76 29.93 1.14
C LYS A 23 -4.67 29.95 2.38
N PRO A 24 -5.98 29.64 2.24
CA PRO A 24 -6.90 29.62 3.38
C PRO A 24 -6.58 28.49 4.38
N PHE A 25 -6.00 27.39 3.90
CA PHE A 25 -5.58 26.26 4.70
C PHE A 25 -4.46 25.45 4.04
N VAL A 26 -3.84 24.58 4.83
CA VAL A 26 -2.95 23.51 4.38
C VAL A 26 -3.41 22.21 5.03
N SER A 27 -3.52 21.13 4.26
CA SER A 27 -3.87 19.80 4.75
C SER A 27 -2.70 18.83 4.62
N GLY A 28 -2.75 17.73 5.35
CA GLY A 28 -1.78 16.65 5.22
C GLY A 28 -2.15 15.41 6.02
N LEU A 29 -1.23 14.46 6.07
CA LEU A 29 -1.40 13.15 6.69
C LEU A 29 -0.61 13.05 7.98
N LEU A 30 -1.10 12.22 8.90
CA LEU A 30 -0.41 11.83 10.12
C LEU A 30 -0.10 10.33 10.03
N ILE A 31 1.16 9.98 10.24
CA ILE A 31 1.68 8.62 10.05
C ILE A 31 2.27 8.10 11.36
N GLY A 32 2.05 6.81 11.61
CA GLY A 32 2.68 6.10 12.71
C GLY A 32 2.00 4.79 13.02
N GLN A 33 1.86 4.42 14.29
CA GLN A 33 1.36 3.11 14.70
C GLN A 33 0.17 3.20 15.65
N CYS A 34 -0.88 2.45 15.32
CA CYS A 34 -2.01 2.23 16.22
C CYS A 34 -1.65 1.26 17.34
N SER A 35 -2.12 1.50 18.55
CA SER A 35 -2.12 0.49 19.61
C SER A 35 -3.39 0.55 20.46
N SER A 36 -3.62 -0.50 21.25
CA SER A 36 -4.82 -0.68 22.08
C SER A 36 -5.05 0.42 23.12
N GLN A 37 -4.00 1.16 23.52
CA GLN A 37 -4.11 2.19 24.57
C GLN A 37 -3.69 3.59 24.10
N LYS A 38 -2.68 3.68 23.24
CA LYS A 38 -2.08 4.93 22.78
C LYS A 38 -1.61 4.74 21.36
N ASP A 39 -1.77 5.76 20.53
CA ASP A 39 -1.22 5.76 19.17
C ASP A 39 0.04 6.61 19.14
N TYR A 40 0.99 6.24 18.30
CA TYR A 40 2.26 6.93 18.17
C TYR A 40 2.33 7.60 16.82
N VAL A 41 2.48 8.92 16.80
CA VAL A 41 2.65 9.72 15.58
C VAL A 41 4.13 10.06 15.45
N ILE A 42 4.75 9.61 14.37
CA ILE A 42 6.19 9.80 14.10
C ILE A 42 6.48 10.67 12.90
N LEU A 43 5.48 10.89 12.04
CA LEU A 43 5.63 11.68 10.83
C LEU A 43 4.33 12.42 10.50
N ALA A 44 4.48 13.63 10.00
CA ALA A 44 3.43 14.37 9.31
C ALA A 44 3.97 14.80 7.93
N THR A 45 3.12 14.71 6.91
CA THR A 45 3.43 15.15 5.54
C THR A 45 2.32 16.05 5.03
N ARG A 46 2.66 17.16 4.37
CA ARG A 46 1.70 18.03 3.69
C ARG A 46 1.18 17.33 2.44
N THR A 47 -0.11 17.47 2.17
CA THR A 47 -0.65 17.08 0.87
C THR A 47 -0.05 17.99 -0.20
N PRO A 48 0.61 17.43 -1.24
CA PRO A 48 1.20 18.23 -2.32
C PRO A 48 0.15 19.12 -2.98
N PRO A 49 0.52 20.34 -3.42
CA PRO A 49 -0.38 21.15 -4.21
C PRO A 49 -0.67 20.43 -5.53
N LYS A 50 -1.94 20.33 -5.91
CA LYS A 50 -2.31 19.84 -7.24
C LYS A 50 -1.82 20.87 -8.26
N GLU A 51 -1.03 20.43 -9.24
CA GLU A 51 -0.68 21.28 -10.38
C GLU A 51 -1.97 21.64 -11.11
N GLU A 52 -2.32 22.93 -11.13
CA GLU A 52 -3.50 23.41 -11.84
C GLU A 52 -3.24 23.27 -13.34
N GLN A 53 -3.66 22.16 -13.94
CA GLN A 53 -3.99 22.19 -15.36
C GLN A 53 -5.06 23.27 -15.54
N ASN A 54 -4.75 24.21 -16.42
CA ASN A 54 -5.39 25.50 -16.59
C ASN A 54 -6.82 25.36 -17.14
N ASP A 55 -7.72 24.76 -16.37
CA ASP A 55 -9.14 24.69 -16.68
C ASP A 55 -9.78 26.03 -16.32
N ASN A 56 -9.73 26.92 -17.29
CA ASN A 56 -10.65 28.03 -17.43
C ASN A 56 -12.09 27.49 -17.31
N LEU A 57 -12.76 27.68 -16.17
CA LEU A 57 -14.21 27.87 -16.10
C LEU A 57 -14.65 28.49 -14.76
N LYS A 58 -15.32 29.62 -14.91
CA LYS A 58 -15.87 30.53 -13.91
C LYS A 58 -16.95 29.85 -13.05
N HIS A 59 -16.77 29.82 -11.73
CA HIS A 59 -17.81 30.05 -10.71
C HIS A 59 -17.10 30.40 -9.38
N PRO A 60 -17.64 31.29 -8.53
CA PRO A 60 -17.07 31.55 -7.22
C PRO A 60 -17.29 30.33 -6.33
N LYS A 61 -16.33 29.40 -6.34
CA LYS A 61 -16.30 28.25 -5.44
C LYS A 61 -16.17 28.76 -3.99
N SER A 62 -16.92 28.14 -3.08
CA SER A 62 -16.83 28.50 -1.66
C SER A 62 -15.41 28.17 -1.16
N LYS A 63 -14.89 28.90 -0.15
CA LYS A 63 -13.53 28.67 0.40
C LYS A 63 -13.27 27.20 0.83
N LEU A 64 -14.34 26.42 1.05
CA LEU A 64 -14.36 25.00 1.43
C LEU A 64 -14.23 24.03 0.24
N ASP A 65 -14.61 24.43 -0.97
CA ASP A 65 -14.50 23.63 -2.21
C ASP A 65 -13.04 23.48 -2.71
N ASN A 66 -12.09 24.12 -2.03
CA ASN A 66 -10.66 24.01 -2.31
C ASN A 66 -10.03 22.74 -1.72
N LEU A 67 -10.71 22.03 -0.81
CA LEU A 67 -10.22 20.73 -0.33
C LEU A 67 -10.58 19.65 -1.34
N ASP A 68 -9.65 19.36 -2.24
CA ASP A 68 -9.76 18.27 -3.20
C ASP A 68 -9.65 16.92 -2.46
N GLU A 69 -10.82 16.37 -2.11
CA GLU A 69 -10.96 15.11 -1.39
C GLU A 69 -10.36 13.94 -2.17
N GLU A 70 -10.48 13.97 -3.50
CA GLU A 70 -9.95 12.93 -4.39
C GLU A 70 -8.43 12.97 -4.41
N TRP A 71 -7.84 14.16 -4.59
CA TRP A 71 -6.40 14.34 -4.57
C TRP A 71 -5.77 13.99 -3.21
N ALA A 72 -6.37 14.46 -2.12
CA ALA A 72 -5.88 14.13 -0.78
C ALA A 72 -6.01 12.62 -0.48
N THR A 73 -7.05 11.97 -1.02
CA THR A 73 -7.21 10.51 -0.92
C THR A 73 -6.15 9.77 -1.72
N GLU A 74 -5.80 10.26 -2.91
CA GLU A 74 -4.74 9.66 -3.72
C GLU A 74 -3.36 9.81 -3.08
N HIS A 75 -3.07 11.00 -2.53
CA HIS A 75 -1.87 11.20 -1.71
C HIS A 75 -1.80 10.19 -0.54
N ALA A 76 -2.91 9.94 0.16
CA ALA A 76 -2.95 8.93 1.22
C ALA A 76 -2.73 7.50 0.71
N ASN A 77 -3.19 7.17 -0.50
CA ASN A 77 -2.91 5.87 -1.11
C ASN A 77 -1.42 5.70 -1.42
N GLN A 78 -0.80 6.71 -2.03
CA GLN A 78 0.63 6.68 -2.38
C GLN A 78 1.49 6.57 -1.13
N VAL A 79 1.26 7.44 -0.14
CA VAL A 79 1.95 7.37 1.14
C VAL A 79 1.70 6.03 1.83
N SER A 80 0.50 5.43 1.74
CA SER A 80 0.24 4.12 2.35
C SER A 80 1.09 3.00 1.74
N ARG A 81 1.45 3.07 0.45
CA ARG A 81 2.36 2.12 -0.22
C ARG A 81 3.80 2.30 0.28
N MET A 82 4.13 3.50 0.73
CA MET A 82 5.45 3.86 1.24
C MET A 82 5.69 3.48 2.72
N LEU A 83 4.72 2.80 3.36
CA LEU A 83 4.80 2.41 4.77
C LEU A 83 5.09 0.91 4.94
N PRO A 84 6.19 0.55 5.62
CA PRO A 84 6.42 -0.83 6.03
C PRO A 84 5.42 -1.32 7.08
N GLY A 85 5.42 -2.63 7.31
CA GLY A 85 4.54 -3.29 8.26
C GLY A 85 4.49 -2.63 9.64
N GLY A 86 3.30 -2.49 10.19
CA GLY A 86 3.10 -1.91 11.52
C GLY A 86 3.00 -0.38 11.53
N LEU A 87 3.35 0.30 10.44
CA LEU A 87 3.08 1.72 10.23
C LEU A 87 1.86 1.90 9.32
N VAL A 88 1.07 2.94 9.59
CA VAL A 88 -0.15 3.28 8.87
C VAL A 88 -0.35 4.80 8.83
N VAL A 89 -1.16 5.25 7.87
CA VAL A 89 -1.77 6.58 7.92
C VAL A 89 -2.83 6.57 9.03
N LEU A 90 -2.54 7.24 10.14
CA LEU A 90 -3.40 7.34 11.33
C LEU A 90 -4.58 8.28 11.09
N GLY A 91 -4.41 9.26 10.21
CA GLY A 91 -5.44 10.24 9.90
C GLY A 91 -4.88 11.48 9.22
N VAL A 92 -5.59 12.60 9.37
CA VAL A 92 -5.29 13.84 8.66
C VAL A 92 -5.08 15.02 9.61
N PHE A 93 -4.26 15.98 9.18
CA PHE A 93 -4.22 17.29 9.81
C PHE A 93 -4.68 18.37 8.83
N ILE A 94 -5.15 19.48 9.39
CA ILE A 94 -5.44 20.70 8.64
C ILE A 94 -5.09 21.93 9.48
N ILE A 95 -4.39 22.86 8.85
CA ILE A 95 -3.98 24.14 9.42
C ILE A 95 -4.77 25.23 8.71
N THR A 96 -5.50 26.06 9.45
CA THR A 96 -6.41 27.06 8.87
C THR A 96 -6.15 28.46 9.40
N THR A 97 -6.64 29.48 8.70
CA THR A 97 -6.85 30.81 9.30
C THR A 97 -8.00 30.77 10.31
N LEU A 98 -8.08 31.78 11.20
CA LEU A 98 -9.07 31.83 12.28
C LEU A 98 -10.53 31.83 11.78
N GLU A 99 -10.77 32.41 10.60
CA GLU A 99 -12.12 32.62 10.03
C GLU A 99 -12.84 31.32 9.64
N LEU A 100 -12.13 30.20 9.47
CA LEU A 100 -12.66 28.99 8.85
C LEU A 100 -12.71 27.76 9.76
N ALA A 101 -12.43 27.92 11.06
CA ALA A 101 -12.22 26.79 11.98
C ALA A 101 -13.40 25.79 12.06
N ASP A 102 -14.64 26.29 12.00
CA ASP A 102 -15.83 25.45 12.15
C ASP A 102 -16.25 24.73 10.86
N ASP A 103 -15.94 25.29 9.69
CA ASP A 103 -16.32 24.74 8.39
C ASP A 103 -15.55 23.44 8.05
N PHE A 104 -14.31 23.32 8.54
CA PHE A 104 -13.44 22.19 8.20
C PHE A 104 -13.77 20.89 8.91
N GLN A 105 -14.54 20.90 10.01
CA GLN A 105 -14.85 19.68 10.75
C GLN A 105 -15.63 18.67 9.89
N ASN A 106 -16.59 19.15 9.10
CA ASN A 106 -17.36 18.30 8.18
C ASN A 106 -16.51 17.82 7.00
N ALA A 107 -15.63 18.67 6.48
CA ALA A 107 -14.71 18.34 5.40
C ALA A 107 -13.67 17.29 5.81
N MET A 108 -13.07 17.44 6.99
CA MET A 108 -12.14 16.45 7.57
C MET A 108 -12.82 15.11 7.80
N ARG A 109 -14.07 15.11 8.28
CA ARG A 109 -14.86 13.87 8.41
C ARG A 109 -15.02 13.21 7.04
N ARG A 110 -15.53 13.93 6.04
CA ARG A 110 -15.68 13.38 4.68
C ARG A 110 -14.39 12.79 4.15
N LEU A 111 -13.29 13.54 4.29
CA LEU A 111 -11.96 13.14 3.85
C LEU A 111 -11.50 11.82 4.49
N ILE A 112 -11.60 11.69 5.82
CA ILE A 112 -11.23 10.45 6.52
C ILE A 112 -12.01 9.24 6.00
N PHE A 113 -13.33 9.38 5.81
CA PHE A 113 -14.15 8.28 5.30
C PHE A 113 -13.83 7.95 3.83
N SER A 114 -13.50 8.96 3.01
CA SER A 114 -13.07 8.76 1.63
C SER A 114 -11.75 8.02 1.54
N MET A 115 -10.76 8.47 2.32
CA MET A 115 -9.46 7.83 2.46
C MET A 115 -9.59 6.37 2.88
N GLU A 116 -10.30 6.10 3.98
CA GLU A 116 -10.43 4.72 4.44
C GLU A 116 -11.18 3.86 3.42
N LYS A 117 -12.21 4.39 2.75
CA LYS A 117 -12.92 3.66 1.68
C LYS A 117 -12.00 3.34 0.49
N SER A 118 -11.11 4.25 0.13
CA SER A 118 -10.16 4.06 -0.97
C SER A 118 -9.07 3.04 -0.58
N MET A 119 -8.42 3.27 0.56
CA MET A 119 -7.34 2.41 1.08
C MET A 119 -7.83 0.99 1.38
N SER A 120 -9.03 0.83 1.95
CA SER A 120 -9.59 -0.50 2.25
C SER A 120 -9.90 -1.33 1.01
N ARG A 121 -10.13 -0.71 -0.15
CA ARG A 121 -10.30 -1.44 -1.42
C ARG A 121 -8.99 -1.99 -1.97
N LYS A 122 -7.88 -1.29 -1.72
CA LYS A 122 -6.53 -1.69 -2.15
C LYS A 122 -5.90 -2.71 -1.20
N ARG A 123 -6.28 -2.71 0.08
CA ARG A 123 -5.77 -3.68 1.06
C ARG A 123 -6.24 -5.09 0.76
N LEU A 124 -5.28 -6.02 0.73
CA LEU A 124 -5.56 -7.45 0.65
C LEU A 124 -5.93 -8.07 2.00
N TRP A 125 -5.97 -7.25 3.05
CA TRP A 125 -6.31 -7.65 4.40
C TRP A 125 -7.38 -6.76 5.01
N ASN A 126 -8.24 -7.36 5.83
CA ASN A 126 -9.29 -6.66 6.54
C ASN A 126 -8.86 -6.32 7.96
N VAL A 127 -9.36 -5.18 8.45
CA VAL A 127 -9.27 -4.80 9.85
C VAL A 127 -10.07 -5.81 10.67
N THR A 128 -9.41 -6.59 11.53
CA THR A 128 -10.08 -7.55 12.41
C THR A 128 -10.88 -6.83 13.51
N GLU A 129 -11.85 -7.50 14.15
CA GLU A 129 -12.66 -6.93 15.26
C GLU A 129 -11.78 -6.38 16.42
N ASP A 130 -10.54 -6.87 16.55
CA ASP A 130 -9.58 -6.46 17.59
C ASP A 130 -8.73 -5.22 17.21
N GLU A 131 -8.83 -4.74 15.97
CA GLU A 131 -7.99 -3.67 15.48
C GLU A 131 -8.62 -2.28 15.65
N VAL A 132 -7.74 -1.28 15.73
CA VAL A 132 -8.13 0.12 15.92
C VAL A 132 -8.75 0.67 14.64
N SER A 133 -10.07 0.84 14.66
CA SER A 133 -10.85 1.48 13.59
C SER A 133 -10.86 3.00 13.71
N GLU A 134 -10.45 3.57 14.84
CA GLU A 134 -10.41 5.02 14.95
C GLU A 134 -9.33 5.65 14.07
N ARG A 135 -9.68 6.77 13.43
CA ARG A 135 -8.74 7.65 12.72
C ARG A 135 -8.76 9.04 13.30
N VAL A 136 -7.59 9.68 13.34
CA VAL A 136 -7.42 11.01 13.93
C VAL A 136 -7.69 12.12 12.94
N THR A 137 -8.25 13.21 13.43
CA THR A 137 -8.26 14.48 12.72
C THR A 137 -7.68 15.57 13.63
N LEU A 138 -6.68 16.27 13.12
CA LEU A 138 -5.97 17.31 13.84
C LEU A 138 -6.23 18.66 13.18
N HIS A 139 -6.93 19.56 13.86
CA HIS A 139 -7.09 20.94 13.40
C HIS A 139 -6.17 21.87 14.18
N ILE A 140 -5.45 22.73 13.47
CA ILE A 140 -4.56 23.73 14.06
C ILE A 140 -4.95 25.11 13.52
N CYS A 141 -5.27 26.04 14.42
CA CYS A 141 -5.46 27.44 14.04
C CYS A 141 -4.08 28.11 13.89
N SER A 142 -3.75 28.58 12.69
CA SER A 142 -2.46 29.24 12.41
C SER A 142 -2.19 30.47 13.29
N SER A 143 -3.23 31.25 13.59
CA SER A 143 -3.15 32.51 14.36
C SER A 143 -3.08 32.29 15.87
N THR A 144 -3.93 31.41 16.41
CA THR A 144 -4.01 31.19 17.88
C THR A 144 -3.13 30.04 18.36
N LYS A 145 -2.60 29.23 17.44
CA LYS A 145 -1.92 27.96 17.71
C LYS A 145 -2.76 26.96 18.51
N LYS A 146 -4.08 27.17 18.60
CA LYS A 146 -5.01 26.24 19.23
C LYS A 146 -5.08 24.95 18.43
N ILE A 147 -4.91 23.83 19.13
CA ILE A 147 -5.00 22.48 18.57
C ILE A 147 -6.34 21.85 18.99
N SER A 148 -7.04 21.25 18.03
CA SER A 148 -8.22 20.42 18.26
C SER A 148 -7.97 19.03 17.69
N CYS A 149 -7.85 18.03 18.56
CA CYS A 149 -7.66 16.63 18.19
C CYS A 149 -8.96 15.86 18.39
N ARG A 150 -9.44 15.24 17.32
CA ARG A 150 -10.68 14.44 17.32
C ARG A 150 -10.46 13.12 16.61
N THR A 151 -11.37 12.18 16.84
CA THR A 151 -11.32 10.85 16.24
C THR A 151 -12.67 10.45 15.69
N TYR A 152 -12.66 9.64 14.62
CA TYR A 152 -13.83 9.03 14.02
C TYR A 152 -13.63 7.52 13.93
N ASP A 153 -14.65 6.75 14.29
CA ASP A 153 -14.69 5.32 14.04
C ASP A 153 -15.09 5.08 12.58
N VAL A 154 -14.15 4.63 11.75
CA VAL A 154 -14.39 4.46 10.31
C VAL A 154 -15.28 3.26 9.98
N HIS A 155 -15.52 2.36 10.95
CA HIS A 155 -16.46 1.25 10.79
C HIS A 155 -17.91 1.66 11.05
N ASP A 156 -18.13 2.82 11.69
CA ASP A 156 -19.45 3.41 11.86
C ASP A 156 -19.60 4.63 10.93
N PRO A 157 -20.31 4.51 9.79
CA PRO A 157 -20.58 5.64 8.90
C PRO A 157 -21.31 6.80 9.59
N LYS A 158 -21.94 6.58 10.74
CA LYS A 158 -22.61 7.61 11.54
C LYS A 158 -21.75 8.12 12.69
N SER A 159 -20.48 7.70 12.77
CA SER A 159 -19.56 8.12 13.83
C SER A 159 -19.51 9.64 13.94
N SER A 160 -19.77 10.11 15.16
CA SER A 160 -19.53 11.49 15.56
C SER A 160 -18.07 11.68 15.98
N ALA A 161 -17.63 12.94 15.99
CA ALA A 161 -16.27 13.28 16.38
C ALA A 161 -16.08 13.11 17.89
N ARG A 162 -15.12 12.29 18.32
CA ARG A 162 -14.77 12.07 19.73
C ARG A 162 -13.48 12.81 20.07
N PRO A 163 -13.44 13.65 21.12
CA PRO A 163 -12.20 14.29 21.55
C PRO A 163 -11.11 13.26 21.88
N ALA A 164 -9.87 13.58 21.51
CA ALA A 164 -8.70 12.77 21.82
C ALA A 164 -7.58 13.63 22.40
N ASP A 165 -6.74 13.02 23.22
CA ASP A 165 -5.59 13.68 23.82
C ASP A 165 -4.44 13.73 22.79
N TRP A 166 -3.82 14.90 22.65
CA TRP A 166 -2.63 15.11 21.83
C TRP A 166 -1.46 15.49 22.73
N LYS A 167 -0.46 14.61 22.87
CA LYS A 167 0.64 14.76 23.83
C LYS A 167 1.98 14.60 23.14
N TYR A 168 2.80 15.66 23.18
CA TYR A 168 4.18 15.60 22.72
C TYR A 168 5.04 14.83 23.72
N GLN A 169 5.93 14.01 23.18
CA GLN A 169 6.91 13.26 23.97
C GLN A 169 8.20 13.12 23.15
N SER A 170 9.33 13.38 23.78
CA SER A 170 10.64 13.10 23.18
C SER A 170 10.89 11.59 23.05
N ARG A 171 11.61 11.15 22.02
CA ARG A 171 12.14 9.78 21.86
C ARG A 171 11.10 8.70 21.52
N VAL A 172 9.95 9.08 20.98
CA VAL A 172 9.01 8.14 20.36
C VAL A 172 9.70 7.44 19.18
N SER A 173 10.43 8.18 18.36
CA SER A 173 11.19 7.70 17.19
C SER A 173 12.42 6.84 17.53
N ALA A 174 12.92 6.90 18.77
CA ALA A 174 14.03 6.06 19.24
C ALA A 174 13.57 4.69 19.79
N SER A 175 12.26 4.47 19.85
CA SER A 175 11.65 3.37 20.61
C SER A 175 11.01 2.33 19.70
N TRP A 176 11.59 2.00 18.55
CA TRP A 176 11.04 1.05 17.58
C TRP A 176 11.89 -0.21 17.47
N LEU A 177 11.21 -1.35 17.38
CA LEU A 177 11.81 -2.65 17.09
C LEU A 177 11.61 -2.95 15.60
N SER A 178 12.71 -3.16 14.87
CA SER A 178 12.67 -3.67 13.48
C SER A 178 12.52 -5.18 13.48
N LEU A 179 11.69 -5.67 12.57
CA LEU A 179 11.46 -7.07 12.28
C LEU A 179 11.73 -7.27 10.79
N ASP A 180 12.80 -7.97 10.47
CA ASP A 180 13.21 -8.23 9.09
C ASP A 180 12.99 -9.72 8.76
N CYS A 181 12.41 -10.00 7.60
CA CYS A 181 12.30 -11.36 7.10
C CYS A 181 12.38 -11.42 5.57
N THR A 182 12.82 -12.55 5.04
CA THR A 182 12.76 -12.84 3.61
C THR A 182 11.84 -14.01 3.38
N ILE A 183 10.88 -13.85 2.48
CA ILE A 183 9.94 -14.91 2.10
C ILE A 183 10.19 -15.35 0.67
N HIS A 184 9.97 -16.63 0.40
CA HIS A 184 9.93 -17.16 -0.96
C HIS A 184 8.49 -17.19 -1.46
N VAL A 185 8.22 -16.44 -2.52
CA VAL A 185 6.91 -16.39 -3.19
C VAL A 185 6.97 -17.27 -4.43
N ASN A 186 5.96 -18.13 -4.58
CA ASN A 186 5.72 -18.93 -5.80
C ASN A 186 4.22 -19.15 -5.92
N ILE A 187 3.51 -18.17 -6.47
CA ILE A 187 2.05 -18.11 -6.54
C ILE A 187 1.62 -18.26 -8.00
N HIS A 188 0.84 -19.31 -8.27
CA HIS A 188 0.23 -19.54 -9.57
C HIS A 188 -1.23 -19.07 -9.57
N ILE A 189 -1.57 -18.18 -10.51
CA ILE A 189 -2.87 -17.52 -10.59
C ILE A 189 -3.51 -17.90 -11.93
N PRO A 190 -4.55 -18.75 -11.94
CA PRO A 190 -5.29 -19.05 -13.15
C PRO A 190 -6.16 -17.87 -13.58
N LEU A 191 -6.19 -17.57 -14.88
CA LEU A 191 -7.07 -16.56 -15.47
C LEU A 191 -8.33 -17.25 -16.02
N SER A 192 -9.51 -16.88 -15.51
CA SER A 192 -10.76 -17.49 -15.92
C SER A 192 -11.10 -17.19 -17.39
N ALA A 193 -11.67 -18.17 -18.10
CA ALA A 193 -12.12 -17.99 -19.48
C ALA A 193 -13.46 -17.21 -19.62
N THR A 194 -14.11 -16.83 -18.51
CA THR A 194 -15.42 -16.16 -18.55
C THR A 194 -15.33 -14.68 -18.93
N SER A 195 -15.83 -14.40 -20.13
CA SER A 195 -16.10 -13.08 -20.72
C SER A 195 -16.90 -12.14 -19.81
N VAL A 196 -16.46 -10.89 -19.70
CA VAL A 196 -17.27 -9.65 -19.72
C VAL A 196 -18.72 -9.78 -19.23
N THR A 197 -19.00 -9.85 -17.91
CA THR A 197 -20.23 -9.28 -17.29
C THR A 197 -20.12 -9.31 -15.75
N TYR A 198 -20.34 -8.18 -15.08
CA TYR A 198 -20.44 -8.07 -13.62
C TYR A 198 -21.73 -8.72 -13.08
N THR A 199 -21.73 -9.22 -11.84
CA THR A 199 -22.51 -8.67 -10.69
C THR A 199 -22.01 -9.29 -9.37
N LEU A 200 -21.69 -8.44 -8.39
CA LEU A 200 -21.29 -8.77 -7.02
C LEU A 200 -22.51 -9.24 -6.19
N GLU A 201 -22.37 -10.24 -5.31
CA GLU A 201 -22.85 -10.19 -3.92
C GLU A 201 -22.67 -11.51 -3.13
N LYS A 202 -22.27 -11.33 -1.86
CA LYS A 202 -22.56 -12.17 -0.65
C LYS A 202 -21.93 -13.57 -0.56
N ASN A 203 -21.04 -13.76 0.42
CA ASN A 203 -21.45 -14.23 1.76
C ASN A 203 -20.29 -14.28 2.76
N THR A 204 -20.63 -13.99 4.01
CA THR A 204 -19.77 -13.78 5.17
C THR A 204 -19.97 -14.89 6.22
N LYS A 205 -18.90 -15.18 6.98
CA LYS A 205 -18.84 -15.66 8.38
C LYS A 205 -19.11 -17.16 8.69
N LYS A 206 -18.15 -17.81 9.37
CA LYS A 206 -18.23 -18.19 10.81
C LYS A 206 -16.92 -18.76 11.42
N LYS A 207 -16.77 -18.44 12.71
CA LYS A 207 -15.71 -18.61 13.75
C LYS A 207 -15.43 -20.06 14.22
N ASN A 208 -14.17 -20.40 14.61
CA ASN A 208 -13.61 -20.47 16.00
C ASN A 208 -12.57 -21.60 16.32
N ARG A 209 -11.45 -21.18 16.96
CA ARG A 209 -10.78 -21.65 18.23
C ARG A 209 -9.76 -22.83 18.33
N GLY A 210 -8.51 -22.45 18.70
CA GLY A 210 -7.70 -22.97 19.84
C GLY A 210 -6.56 -23.97 19.52
N ASN A 211 -5.40 -24.07 20.18
CA ASN A 211 -4.65 -23.33 21.21
C ASN A 211 -3.26 -24.04 21.40
N THR A 212 -2.17 -23.27 21.70
CA THR A 212 -0.87 -23.61 22.39
C THR A 212 0.12 -24.63 21.76
N GLN A 213 1.46 -24.57 21.89
CA GLN A 213 2.46 -23.72 22.59
C GLN A 213 3.85 -23.93 21.94
N ALA A 214 4.80 -23.04 22.26
CA ALA A 214 5.98 -22.66 21.46
C ALA A 214 7.27 -23.48 21.65
N ALA A 215 8.11 -23.48 20.61
CA ALA A 215 9.57 -23.43 20.68
C ALA A 215 10.10 -22.73 19.42
N ALA A 216 11.15 -21.92 19.54
CA ALA A 216 11.69 -21.11 18.45
C ALA A 216 12.26 -21.99 17.33
N HIS A 217 11.73 -21.84 16.11
CA HIS A 217 12.16 -22.56 14.92
C HIS A 217 12.20 -21.63 13.70
N SER A 218 13.16 -21.91 12.81
CA SER A 218 13.16 -21.42 11.43
C SER A 218 12.11 -22.20 10.64
N PHE A 219 11.29 -21.49 9.84
CA PHE A 219 10.20 -22.09 9.07
C PHE A 219 10.36 -21.80 7.58
N ASP A 220 10.15 -22.83 6.77
CA ASP A 220 9.94 -22.70 5.33
C ASP A 220 8.50 -22.20 5.12
N VAL A 221 8.33 -20.90 4.90
CA VAL A 221 7.00 -20.28 4.71
C VAL A 221 6.53 -20.57 3.29
N ARG A 222 5.79 -21.66 3.11
CA ARG A 222 5.00 -21.86 1.88
C ARG A 222 3.72 -21.05 1.99
N VAL A 223 3.66 -19.94 1.24
CA VAL A 223 2.40 -19.23 0.99
C VAL A 223 1.56 -20.13 0.08
N LEU A 224 0.76 -21.01 0.69
CA LEU A 224 -0.17 -21.88 -0.03
C LEU A 224 -1.44 -21.09 -0.32
N THR A 225 -1.79 -20.92 -1.59
CA THR A 225 -3.11 -20.45 -2.01
C THR A 225 -4.12 -21.61 -1.98
N GLN A 226 -4.92 -21.76 -0.92
CA GLN A 226 -6.21 -22.47 -0.97
C GLN A 226 -7.06 -21.80 -2.05
N LEU A 227 -7.28 -22.60 -3.08
CA LEU A 227 -8.52 -22.55 -3.81
C LEU A 227 -9.67 -22.82 -2.83
N LEU A 228 -10.68 -21.94 -2.83
CA LEU A 228 -11.91 -22.00 -2.04
C LEU A 228 -12.35 -23.45 -1.74
N LEU A 229 -12.17 -23.89 -0.50
CA LEU A 229 -12.74 -25.14 0.02
C LEU A 229 -13.61 -24.79 1.22
N ASN A 230 -14.91 -24.66 0.97
CA ASN A 230 -15.92 -24.69 2.02
C ASN A 230 -15.74 -26.01 2.81
N SER A 231 -15.52 -25.92 4.13
CA SER A 231 -15.17 -27.06 4.99
C SER A 231 -16.28 -28.10 5.20
N ASP A 232 -17.42 -27.98 4.51
CA ASP A 232 -18.54 -28.93 4.59
C ASP A 232 -18.69 -29.83 3.34
N HIS A 233 -17.79 -29.75 2.37
CA HIS A 233 -17.87 -30.57 1.17
C HIS A 233 -16.58 -31.35 0.94
N ARG A 234 -16.74 -32.67 0.79
CA ARG A 234 -15.73 -33.59 0.23
C ARG A 234 -14.98 -32.88 -0.90
N SER A 235 -13.67 -32.71 -0.76
CA SER A 235 -12.81 -32.05 -1.77
C SER A 235 -12.98 -32.75 -3.11
N THR A 236 -13.84 -32.20 -3.97
CA THR A 236 -13.91 -32.52 -5.39
C THR A 236 -13.05 -31.51 -6.11
N ALA A 237 -12.03 -32.00 -6.81
CA ALA A 237 -11.24 -31.17 -7.73
C ALA A 237 -12.20 -30.53 -8.74
N THR A 238 -12.32 -29.20 -8.71
CA THR A 238 -13.10 -28.44 -9.69
C THR A 238 -12.19 -28.14 -10.88
N VAL A 239 -12.52 -28.68 -12.05
CA VAL A 239 -11.83 -28.32 -13.29
C VAL A 239 -12.42 -26.99 -13.75
N GLN A 240 -11.58 -25.95 -13.81
CA GLN A 240 -11.95 -24.66 -14.39
C GLN A 240 -11.22 -24.49 -15.72
N ILE A 241 -11.95 -24.06 -16.75
CA ILE A 241 -11.35 -23.70 -18.04
C ILE A 241 -10.69 -22.34 -17.87
N CYS A 242 -9.36 -22.30 -18.01
CA CYS A 242 -8.56 -21.09 -17.92
C CYS A 242 -8.14 -20.63 -19.31
N SER A 243 -8.18 -19.31 -19.54
CA SER A 243 -7.66 -18.69 -20.77
C SER A 243 -6.15 -18.46 -20.71
N GLY A 244 -5.58 -18.50 -19.51
CA GLY A 244 -4.15 -18.36 -19.26
C GLY A 244 -3.83 -18.50 -17.77
N SER A 245 -2.58 -18.21 -17.39
CA SER A 245 -2.18 -18.13 -15.99
C SER A 245 -1.02 -17.17 -15.80
N VAL A 246 -0.98 -16.50 -14.65
CA VAL A 246 0.15 -15.70 -14.18
C VAL A 246 0.91 -16.49 -13.13
N ASN A 247 2.24 -16.47 -13.19
CA ASN A 247 3.07 -17.06 -12.15
C ASN A 247 3.94 -15.98 -11.52
N LEU A 248 3.76 -15.76 -10.22
CA LEU A 248 4.55 -14.83 -9.43
C LEU A 248 5.58 -15.61 -8.63
N ARG A 249 6.86 -15.43 -8.94
CA ARG A 249 7.95 -16.13 -8.25
C ARG A 249 9.10 -15.19 -7.90
N GLY A 250 9.63 -15.32 -6.69
CA GLY A 250 10.80 -14.55 -6.25
C GLY A 250 10.99 -14.59 -4.75
N ASN A 251 12.05 -13.95 -4.28
CA ASN A 251 12.25 -13.68 -2.85
C ASN A 251 11.80 -12.25 -2.57
N VAL A 252 11.08 -12.04 -1.48
CA VAL A 252 10.63 -10.71 -1.07
C VAL A 252 11.23 -10.40 0.31
N ARG A 253 11.98 -9.30 0.40
CA ARG A 253 12.46 -8.79 1.68
C ARG A 253 11.38 -7.91 2.30
N CYS A 254 10.96 -8.28 3.50
CA CYS A 254 9.92 -7.60 4.26
C CYS A 254 10.53 -7.01 5.54
N ARG A 255 10.01 -5.85 5.93
CA ARG A 255 10.42 -5.11 7.12
C ARG A 255 9.18 -4.59 7.83
N ALA A 256 9.14 -4.75 9.15
CA ALA A 256 8.04 -4.27 9.97
C ALA A 256 8.56 -3.63 11.25
N TYR A 257 7.79 -2.67 11.78
CA TYR A 257 8.14 -1.94 12.99
C TYR A 257 7.08 -2.07 14.05
N ILE A 258 7.50 -2.28 15.30
CA ILE A 258 6.63 -2.25 16.48
C ILE A 258 7.23 -1.30 17.51
N HIS A 259 6.41 -0.41 18.05
CA HIS A 259 6.83 0.45 19.14
C HIS A 259 7.12 -0.38 20.40
N SER A 260 8.26 -0.14 21.02
CA SER A 260 8.83 -0.91 22.14
C SER A 260 8.09 -0.75 23.48
N ASN A 261 7.06 0.11 23.53
CA ASN A 261 6.19 0.20 24.70
C ASN A 261 5.21 -0.98 24.75
N ARG A 262 5.60 -2.03 25.49
CA ARG A 262 4.82 -3.27 25.69
C ARG A 262 4.50 -3.98 24.37
N PRO A 263 5.53 -4.33 23.56
CA PRO A 263 5.32 -5.03 22.30
C PRO A 263 4.66 -6.38 22.58
N LYS A 264 3.69 -6.75 21.76
CA LYS A 264 3.08 -8.07 21.80
C LYS A 264 3.48 -8.86 20.57
N VAL A 265 3.75 -10.15 20.76
CA VAL A 265 4.06 -11.07 19.66
C VAL A 265 2.93 -11.07 18.61
N LYS A 266 1.67 -10.97 19.03
CA LYS A 266 0.51 -10.86 18.11
C LYS A 266 0.67 -9.67 17.16
N ASP A 267 1.02 -8.51 17.69
CA ASP A 267 1.13 -7.26 16.93
C ASP A 267 2.33 -7.33 15.98
N ALA A 268 3.46 -7.88 16.45
CA ALA A 268 4.65 -8.14 15.63
C ALA A 268 4.36 -9.08 14.45
N VAL A 269 3.70 -10.20 14.72
CA VAL A 269 3.26 -11.14 13.68
C VAL A 269 2.36 -10.42 12.70
N GLN A 270 1.33 -9.70 13.16
CA GLN A 270 0.42 -8.95 12.28
C GLN A 270 1.15 -7.91 11.42
N ALA A 271 2.13 -7.20 11.97
CA ALA A 271 2.89 -6.20 11.23
C ALA A 271 3.71 -6.83 10.09
N VAL A 272 4.49 -7.88 10.35
CA VAL A 272 5.22 -8.64 9.32
C VAL A 272 4.26 -9.22 8.29
N LYS A 273 3.18 -9.81 8.80
CA LYS A 273 2.13 -10.41 8.00
C LYS A 273 1.52 -9.43 7.00
N ARG A 274 1.28 -8.18 7.40
CA ARG A 274 0.75 -7.12 6.51
C ARG A 274 1.81 -6.60 5.56
N ASP A 275 3.05 -6.47 6.01
CA ASP A 275 4.15 -6.03 5.15
C ASP A 275 4.33 -6.95 3.94
N ILE A 276 4.29 -8.27 4.19
CA ILE A 276 4.33 -9.30 3.13
C ILE A 276 3.23 -9.06 2.10
N LEU A 277 1.98 -8.93 2.58
CA LEU A 277 0.82 -8.80 1.69
C LEU A 277 0.87 -7.50 0.90
N ASN A 278 1.13 -6.38 1.57
CA ASN A 278 1.20 -5.07 0.94
C ASN A 278 2.34 -5.04 -0.07
N THR A 279 3.54 -5.49 0.30
CA THR A 279 4.70 -5.49 -0.61
C THR A 279 4.43 -6.26 -1.90
N VAL A 280 3.86 -7.46 -1.77
CA VAL A 280 3.54 -8.30 -2.91
C VAL A 280 2.40 -7.70 -3.74
N ALA A 281 1.39 -7.10 -3.11
CA ALA A 281 0.29 -6.41 -3.77
C ALA A 281 0.75 -5.18 -4.54
N ASP A 282 1.46 -4.27 -3.87
CA ASP A 282 1.89 -2.99 -4.40
C ASP A 282 2.81 -3.20 -5.60
N ARG A 283 3.80 -4.12 -5.49
CA ARG A 283 4.69 -4.45 -6.63
C ARG A 283 3.92 -4.95 -7.85
N CYS A 284 2.91 -5.81 -7.63
CA CYS A 284 2.07 -6.30 -8.71
C CYS A 284 1.18 -5.20 -9.29
N GLU A 285 0.54 -4.38 -8.45
CA GLU A 285 -0.31 -3.27 -8.86
C GLU A 285 0.48 -2.27 -9.71
N ILE A 286 1.67 -1.85 -9.25
CA ILE A 286 2.54 -0.91 -9.96
C ILE A 286 2.95 -1.47 -11.33
N LEU A 287 3.38 -2.73 -11.40
CA LEU A 287 3.72 -3.35 -12.70
C LEU A 287 2.50 -3.43 -13.62
N PHE A 288 1.33 -3.79 -13.10
CA PHE A 288 0.14 -3.90 -13.94
C PHE A 288 -0.36 -2.52 -14.41
N GLU A 289 -0.29 -1.49 -13.57
CA GLU A 289 -0.55 -0.09 -13.95
C GLU A 289 0.41 0.35 -15.06
N ASP A 290 1.71 0.05 -14.95
CA ASP A 290 2.71 0.36 -15.98
C ASP A 290 2.42 -0.34 -17.32
N LEU A 291 2.13 -1.65 -17.28
CA LEU A 291 1.80 -2.41 -18.49
C LEU A 291 0.52 -1.94 -19.17
N LEU A 292 -0.44 -1.41 -18.39
CA LEU A 292 -1.66 -0.81 -18.92
C LEU A 292 -1.41 0.51 -19.64
N LEU A 293 -0.46 1.31 -19.15
CA LEU A 293 -0.14 2.62 -19.71
C LEU A 293 0.79 2.51 -20.93
N ASN A 294 1.75 1.59 -20.89
CA ASN A 294 2.83 1.50 -21.87
C ASN A 294 2.56 0.49 -23.01
N GLU A 295 1.45 -0.26 -22.98
CA GLU A 295 1.04 -1.22 -24.01
C GLU A 295 2.17 -2.16 -24.51
N THR A 296 3.07 -2.65 -23.65
CA THR A 296 4.21 -3.51 -24.07
C THR A 296 3.90 -5.01 -23.88
N PRO A 297 3.38 -5.76 -24.88
CA PRO A 297 2.83 -7.10 -24.66
C PRO A 297 3.79 -8.23 -25.08
N GLU A 298 5.03 -7.93 -25.48
CA GLU A 298 5.87 -8.92 -26.17
C GLU A 298 6.72 -9.79 -25.23
N LYS A 299 6.83 -9.44 -23.94
CA LYS A 299 7.64 -10.20 -22.98
C LYS A 299 6.77 -11.22 -22.24
N LYS A 300 7.29 -12.45 -22.10
CA LYS A 300 6.64 -13.50 -21.29
C LYS A 300 6.95 -13.38 -19.80
N ASN A 301 8.04 -12.69 -19.46
CA ASN A 301 8.52 -12.49 -18.10
C ASN A 301 8.71 -11.00 -17.86
N TYR A 302 8.23 -10.52 -16.72
CA TYR A 302 8.37 -9.15 -16.27
C TYR A 302 9.00 -9.15 -14.88
N GLU A 303 9.91 -8.21 -14.67
CA GLU A 303 10.48 -7.97 -13.34
C GLU A 303 9.55 -7.04 -12.58
N LEU A 304 9.26 -7.38 -11.33
CA LEU A 304 8.50 -6.51 -10.45
C LEU A 304 9.39 -5.36 -9.94
N PRO A 305 8.82 -4.17 -9.70
CA PRO A 305 9.52 -3.07 -9.05
C PRO A 305 10.29 -3.54 -7.82
N GLN A 306 11.52 -3.08 -7.68
CA GLN A 306 12.36 -3.34 -6.51
C GLN A 306 11.92 -2.45 -5.36
N ARG A 307 11.83 -3.02 -4.17
CA ARG A 307 11.55 -2.24 -2.97
C ARG A 307 12.83 -1.56 -2.50
N VAL A 308 12.75 -0.29 -2.17
CA VAL A 308 13.81 0.50 -1.56
C VAL A 308 13.39 0.98 -0.19
N PHE A 309 14.34 1.20 0.70
CA PHE A 309 14.13 1.72 2.04
C PHE A 309 14.89 3.03 2.23
N VAL A 310 14.23 4.00 2.86
CA VAL A 310 14.78 5.32 3.12
C VAL A 310 14.62 5.65 4.61
N PRO A 311 15.68 6.06 5.32
CA PRO A 311 15.57 6.38 6.74
C PRO A 311 14.71 7.60 6.97
N LEU A 312 13.88 7.51 8.01
CA LEU A 312 13.18 8.66 8.53
C LEU A 312 14.15 9.47 9.42
N PRO A 313 14.43 10.74 9.11
CA PRO A 313 15.38 11.54 9.87
C PRO A 313 15.06 11.56 11.37
N GLY A 314 16.07 11.28 12.21
CA GLY A 314 15.92 11.25 13.66
C GLY A 314 15.16 10.02 14.21
N SER A 315 14.95 8.99 13.39
CA SER A 315 14.28 7.75 13.78
C SER A 315 15.12 6.52 13.43
N THR A 316 14.78 5.40 14.08
CA THR A 316 15.27 4.06 13.69
C THR A 316 14.38 3.41 12.62
N VAL A 317 13.30 4.09 12.24
CA VAL A 317 12.36 3.66 11.23
C VAL A 317 12.88 4.04 9.84
N MET A 318 12.80 3.09 8.92
CA MET A 318 12.94 3.29 7.49
C MET A 318 11.54 3.24 6.86
N LEU A 319 11.23 4.17 5.97
CA LEU A 319 10.07 4.08 5.07
C LEU A 319 10.47 3.30 3.82
N CYS A 320 9.52 2.94 2.98
CA CYS A 320 9.81 2.24 1.72
C CYS A 320 9.26 2.97 0.50
N ASP A 321 9.76 2.61 -0.67
CA ASP A 321 9.20 2.96 -1.96
C ASP A 321 9.55 1.85 -2.96
N TYR A 322 9.13 2.01 -4.20
CA TYR A 322 9.33 1.02 -5.26
C TYR A 322 9.93 1.68 -6.48
N LYS A 323 10.86 0.98 -7.12
CA LYS A 323 11.51 1.46 -8.33
C LYS A 323 11.65 0.39 -9.39
N PHE A 324 11.53 0.76 -10.65
CA PHE A 324 11.94 -0.05 -11.79
C PHE A 324 13.47 -0.03 -11.94
N GLY A 325 13.97 -0.90 -12.82
CA GLY A 325 15.41 -1.10 -12.99
C GLY A 325 16.14 0.09 -13.62
N ASP A 326 15.41 0.90 -14.39
CA ASP A 326 15.88 2.10 -15.08
C ASP A 326 15.80 3.37 -14.22
N GLU A 327 15.03 3.36 -13.13
CA GLU A 327 14.92 4.50 -12.22
C GLU A 327 16.18 4.69 -11.36
N SER A 328 16.64 5.94 -11.33
CA SER A 328 17.80 6.44 -10.60
C SER A 328 17.49 6.67 -9.11
N ALA A 329 18.54 6.81 -8.29
CA ALA A 329 18.36 7.11 -6.87
C ALA A 329 17.83 8.54 -6.65
N GLU A 330 18.15 9.45 -7.57
CA GLU A 330 17.67 10.82 -7.60
C GLU A 330 16.16 10.89 -7.84
N GLU A 331 15.63 10.12 -8.79
CA GLU A 331 14.18 10.05 -9.05
C GLU A 331 13.42 9.55 -7.83
N ILE A 332 13.96 8.53 -7.13
CA ILE A 332 13.37 8.03 -5.88
C ILE A 332 13.42 9.08 -4.77
N ARG A 333 14.55 9.77 -4.61
CA ARG A 333 14.65 10.87 -3.63
C ARG A 333 13.62 11.97 -3.92
N ASP A 334 13.47 12.34 -5.18
CA ASP A 334 12.56 13.41 -5.59
C ASP A 334 11.10 12.99 -5.36
N HIS A 335 10.73 11.76 -5.74
CA HIS A 335 9.40 11.21 -5.46
C HIS A 335 9.10 11.15 -3.96
N PHE A 336 10.05 10.68 -3.14
CA PHE A 336 9.89 10.70 -1.70
C PHE A 336 9.73 12.11 -1.13
N SER A 337 10.51 13.08 -1.64
CA SER A 337 10.45 14.47 -1.19
C SER A 337 9.10 15.09 -1.54
N ASP A 338 8.58 14.78 -2.73
CA ASP A 338 7.26 15.24 -3.18
C ASP A 338 6.14 14.62 -2.33
N MET A 339 6.20 13.33 -2.00
CA MET A 339 5.15 12.64 -1.24
C MET A 339 5.20 12.89 0.27
N LEU A 340 6.39 13.03 0.85
CA LEU A 340 6.53 13.16 2.29
C LEU A 340 6.77 14.60 2.75
N ASP A 341 7.17 15.49 1.84
CA ASP A 341 7.54 16.87 2.19
C ASP A 341 8.69 16.92 3.23
N HIS A 342 9.65 15.99 3.09
CA HIS A 342 10.89 15.92 3.86
C HIS A 342 12.08 15.72 2.92
N GLU A 343 13.20 16.38 3.22
CA GLU A 343 14.44 16.19 2.47
C GLU A 343 15.12 14.87 2.84
N ILE A 344 15.57 14.15 1.82
CA ILE A 344 16.28 12.87 1.94
C ILE A 344 17.65 12.99 1.28
N GLN A 345 18.67 12.42 1.93
CA GLN A 345 20.02 12.32 1.38
C GLN A 345 20.15 11.05 0.52
N ILE A 346 20.91 11.11 -0.57
CA ILE A 346 21.00 10.02 -1.55
C ILE A 346 21.74 8.81 -0.96
N GLU A 347 22.73 9.05 -0.10
CA GLU A 347 23.58 8.03 0.52
C GLU A 347 22.81 7.08 1.45
N ASP A 348 21.59 7.47 1.80
CA ASP A 348 20.74 6.82 2.78
C ASP A 348 19.72 5.85 2.14
N VAL A 349 19.68 5.71 0.81
CA VAL A 349 18.75 4.80 0.11
C VAL A 349 19.29 3.37 0.11
N GLU A 350 18.60 2.47 0.84
CA GLU A 350 18.90 1.03 0.89
C GLU A 350 18.02 0.28 -0.13
N ILE A 351 18.63 -0.33 -1.15
CA ILE A 351 17.90 -1.27 -2.03
C ILE A 351 17.72 -2.59 -1.29
N ALA A 352 16.49 -3.11 -1.26
CA ALA A 352 16.23 -4.45 -0.73
C ALA A 352 16.93 -5.50 -1.61
N GLU A 353 18.07 -6.02 -1.19
CA GLU A 353 18.77 -7.04 -1.99
C GLU A 353 17.93 -8.33 -2.01
N GLU A 354 17.37 -8.63 -3.18
CA GLU A 354 16.57 -9.82 -3.46
C GLU A 354 17.31 -10.66 -4.50
N VAL A 355 17.65 -11.91 -4.15
CA VAL A 355 18.33 -12.81 -5.09
C VAL A 355 17.36 -13.22 -6.19
N ASN A 356 17.55 -12.68 -7.39
CA ASN A 356 16.71 -12.95 -8.55
C ASN A 356 17.05 -14.34 -9.13
N THR A 357 16.32 -15.38 -8.71
CA THR A 357 16.59 -16.76 -9.17
C THR A 357 16.05 -17.04 -10.59
N ALA A 358 15.40 -16.06 -11.22
CA ALA A 358 14.76 -16.22 -12.53
C ALA A 358 15.73 -16.14 -13.72
N CYS A 359 16.97 -15.66 -13.51
CA CYS A 359 17.95 -15.47 -14.56
C CYS A 359 19.29 -16.14 -14.23
N MET A 360 19.28 -17.46 -14.04
CA MET A 360 20.48 -18.25 -14.29
C MET A 360 20.37 -18.83 -15.69
N PRO A 361 21.08 -18.31 -16.71
CA PRO A 361 21.27 -19.08 -17.93
C PRO A 361 22.04 -20.33 -17.51
N SER A 362 21.39 -21.48 -17.58
CA SER A 362 22.03 -22.77 -17.30
C SER A 362 23.26 -22.88 -18.19
N CYS A 363 24.45 -22.76 -17.58
CA CYS A 363 25.71 -23.03 -18.24
C CYS A 363 25.76 -24.55 -18.44
N VAL A 364 25.24 -25.04 -19.57
CA VAL A 364 25.45 -26.42 -19.98
C VAL A 364 26.83 -26.47 -20.61
N ASN A 365 27.76 -27.10 -19.90
CA ASN A 365 29.09 -27.41 -20.40
C ASN A 365 29.01 -28.13 -21.75
N SER A 366 29.87 -27.68 -22.67
CA SER A 366 30.14 -28.33 -23.95
C SER A 366 30.53 -29.79 -23.77
N GLU A 367 29.76 -30.71 -24.34
CA GLU A 367 30.31 -31.94 -24.91
C GLU A 367 29.65 -32.19 -26.27
N ALA A 368 30.52 -32.43 -27.25
CA ALA A 368 30.20 -32.52 -28.67
C ALA A 368 29.73 -33.92 -29.06
N SER A 369 28.76 -33.99 -29.98
CA SER A 369 28.62 -35.16 -30.88
C SER A 369 27.80 -34.81 -32.14
N LEU A 370 28.56 -34.46 -33.18
CA LEU A 370 28.45 -34.74 -34.63
C LEU A 370 27.12 -35.22 -35.29
N THR A 371 26.72 -34.41 -36.29
CA THR A 371 26.34 -34.74 -37.69
C THR A 371 25.08 -35.56 -38.02
N ASN A 372 24.14 -34.95 -38.75
CA ASN A 372 23.85 -35.19 -40.20
C ASN A 372 22.51 -34.54 -40.66
N THR A 373 22.59 -33.46 -41.45
CA THR A 373 22.18 -33.28 -42.87
C THR A 373 20.68 -33.17 -43.24
N ASN A 374 20.40 -32.03 -43.90
CA ASN A 374 19.50 -31.74 -45.03
C ASN A 374 17.97 -31.71 -44.84
N ASP A 375 17.32 -30.56 -45.07
CA ASP A 375 16.81 -30.15 -46.41
C ASP A 375 16.23 -28.71 -46.42
N GLU A 376 16.20 -28.12 -47.61
CA GLU A 376 16.04 -26.70 -47.98
C GLU A 376 14.64 -26.05 -47.86
N GLN A 377 14.66 -24.71 -47.81
CA GLN A 377 13.55 -23.72 -47.92
C GLN A 377 12.99 -23.62 -49.36
N PRO A 378 11.88 -22.90 -49.65
CA PRO A 378 11.95 -21.43 -49.90
C PRO A 378 10.72 -20.57 -49.50
N GLU A 379 10.91 -19.25 -49.49
CA GLU A 379 10.02 -18.14 -49.06
C GLU A 379 8.95 -17.65 -50.07
N GLN A 380 7.77 -17.22 -49.55
CA GLN A 380 6.88 -16.02 -49.80
C GLN A 380 6.38 -15.63 -51.25
N PRO A 381 5.31 -14.80 -51.50
CA PRO A 381 4.74 -13.69 -50.67
C PRO A 381 3.20 -13.34 -50.71
N ASN A 382 2.77 -12.55 -49.70
CA ASN A 382 1.73 -11.48 -49.60
C ASN A 382 0.32 -11.57 -50.26
N LYS A 383 -0.74 -11.39 -49.44
CA LYS A 383 -1.60 -10.17 -49.42
C LYS A 383 -2.66 -10.15 -48.29
N THR A 384 -2.80 -8.96 -47.74
CA THR A 384 -3.64 -8.39 -46.67
C THR A 384 -5.16 -8.62 -46.79
N ILE A 385 -5.88 -8.69 -45.65
CA ILE A 385 -7.11 -7.92 -45.30
C ILE A 385 -7.52 -8.23 -43.83
N GLY A 386 -7.62 -7.18 -43.00
CA GLY A 386 -8.83 -6.96 -42.19
C GLY A 386 -8.89 -7.25 -40.69
N VAL A 387 -8.19 -6.45 -39.86
CA VAL A 387 -8.77 -5.61 -38.78
C VAL A 387 -9.47 -6.25 -37.55
N LYS A 388 -9.01 -5.77 -36.36
CA LYS A 388 -9.65 -5.62 -35.02
C LYS A 388 -9.63 -6.80 -34.03
N ILE A 389 -8.61 -6.81 -33.17
CA ILE A 389 -8.74 -7.16 -31.74
C ILE A 389 -7.83 -6.21 -30.94
N GLN A 390 -8.37 -5.09 -30.47
CA GLN A 390 -7.62 -4.11 -29.67
C GLN A 390 -8.47 -3.55 -28.51
N GLN A 391 -9.17 -4.40 -27.76
CA GLN A 391 -10.06 -3.93 -26.67
C GLN A 391 -9.98 -4.68 -25.33
N ASN A 392 -9.04 -5.59 -25.12
CA ASN A 392 -9.11 -6.49 -23.96
C ASN A 392 -7.96 -6.38 -22.94
N ILE A 393 -6.98 -5.48 -23.13
CA ILE A 393 -5.82 -5.37 -22.23
C ILE A 393 -6.22 -4.83 -20.85
N GLY A 394 -7.05 -3.77 -20.82
CA GLY A 394 -7.64 -3.25 -19.57
C GLY A 394 -8.42 -4.29 -18.77
N VAL A 395 -9.09 -5.22 -19.46
CA VAL A 395 -9.92 -6.26 -18.85
C VAL A 395 -9.09 -7.37 -18.24
N ILE A 396 -8.00 -7.79 -18.90
CA ILE A 396 -7.12 -8.86 -18.42
C ILE A 396 -6.35 -8.40 -17.16
N ALA A 397 -5.84 -7.17 -17.15
CA ALA A 397 -5.16 -6.62 -15.98
C ALA A 397 -6.11 -6.39 -14.80
N ALA A 398 -7.32 -5.86 -15.05
CA ALA A 398 -8.32 -5.69 -14.00
C ALA A 398 -8.78 -7.04 -13.41
N LEU A 399 -8.90 -8.08 -14.24
CA LEU A 399 -9.17 -9.46 -13.78
C LEU A 399 -7.98 -10.04 -13.00
N ALA A 400 -6.74 -9.74 -13.38
CA ALA A 400 -5.56 -10.17 -12.65
C ALA A 400 -5.47 -9.51 -11.27
N VAL A 401 -5.69 -8.19 -11.18
CA VAL A 401 -5.73 -7.44 -9.90
C VAL A 401 -6.87 -7.96 -9.01
N ALA A 402 -8.07 -8.15 -9.57
CA ALA A 402 -9.20 -8.68 -8.82
C ALA A 402 -8.99 -10.13 -8.35
N ALA A 403 -8.38 -10.98 -9.18
CA ALA A 403 -8.03 -12.36 -8.83
C ALA A 403 -6.88 -12.42 -7.80
N PHE A 404 -5.91 -11.51 -7.89
CA PHE A 404 -4.83 -11.37 -6.91
C PHE A 404 -5.38 -10.97 -5.55
N ALA A 405 -6.25 -9.95 -5.53
CA ALA A 405 -6.87 -9.47 -4.32
C ALA A 405 -7.78 -10.52 -3.67
N ALA A 406 -8.58 -11.24 -4.48
CA ALA A 406 -9.42 -12.32 -4.01
C ALA A 406 -8.61 -13.53 -3.51
N GLY A 407 -7.55 -13.91 -4.24
CA GLY A 407 -6.69 -15.06 -3.91
C GLY A 407 -5.90 -14.88 -2.62
N ILE A 408 -5.48 -13.65 -2.31
CA ILE A 408 -4.72 -13.34 -1.10
C ILE A 408 -5.64 -13.04 0.10
N SER A 409 -6.73 -12.30 -0.11
CA SER A 409 -7.64 -11.92 0.99
C SER A 409 -8.43 -13.12 1.54
N PHE A 410 -8.73 -14.12 0.71
CA PHE A 410 -9.37 -15.36 1.16
C PHE A 410 -8.42 -16.26 1.97
N HIS A 411 -7.11 -16.11 1.75
CA HIS A 411 -6.11 -17.04 2.26
C HIS A 411 -5.61 -16.76 3.66
N TYR A 412 -5.71 -15.50 4.05
CA TYR A 412 -5.05 -15.01 5.24
C TYR A 412 -5.96 -14.90 6.46
N PHE A 413 -7.27 -15.03 6.25
CA PHE A 413 -8.32 -14.93 7.28
C PHE A 413 -8.98 -16.26 7.61
N SER A 414 -8.39 -17.38 7.19
CA SER A 414 -8.72 -18.71 7.70
C SER A 414 -7.66 -19.17 8.70
N ASP A 415 -7.50 -18.40 9.79
CA ASP A 415 -7.07 -18.85 11.12
C ASP A 415 -7.33 -17.77 12.20
#